data_AF-A0A7L1CDR8-F1
#
_entry.id   AF-A0A7L1CDR8-F1
#
_cell.length_a   1.000
_cell.length_b   1.000
_cell.length_c   1.000
_cell.angle_alpha   90.00
_cell.angle_beta   90.00
_cell.angle_gamma   90.00
#
_symmetry.space_group_name_H-M   'P 1'
#
loop_
_entity.id
_entity.type
_entity.pdbx_description
1 polymer ?
#
loop_
_entity_poly.entity_id
_entity_poly.type
_entity_poly.pdbx_seq_one_letter_code
_entity_poly.pdbx_strand_id
1 'polypeptide(L)'
;REWVLKSSLLVAMAVYTYLRLIVDHHGTAALQALRQKEVEFCISLLRERFMDCFMIGRDLVRLLQNVARIPEFEQLWKDILHNPQVLSSQFTGVLQLLQSRTSRKFLACRLTPDMETKLLFMTSRVTLHRIPPEFPTESLLNSPRIPPKFPPGSLPNSPQRDPGGISVLSWNNLGFFCLPQSNVAASNAKLALFYDWLFFNPEKDSIMNI
;
A
#
# COMPACT_ATOMS: atom_id res chain seq x y z
N ARG A 1 -24.31 8.98 4.10
CA ARG A 1 -23.51 8.45 5.22
C ARG A 1 -24.16 7.24 5.88
N GLU A 2 -25.41 7.33 6.33
CA GLU A 2 -26.13 6.23 6.99
C GLU A 2 -26.17 4.92 6.20
N TRP A 3 -26.33 4.99 4.87
CA TRP A 3 -26.28 3.79 4.02
C TRP A 3 -24.92 3.08 4.07
N VAL A 4 -23.81 3.83 4.11
CA VAL A 4 -22.46 3.26 4.17
C VAL A 4 -22.25 2.50 5.48
N LEU A 5 -22.78 3.04 6.59
CA LEU A 5 -22.67 2.46 7.93
C LEU A 5 -23.44 1.12 8.09
N LYS A 6 -24.26 0.74 7.11
CA LYS A 6 -24.95 -0.57 7.09
C LYS A 6 -24.03 -1.73 6.73
N SER A 7 -22.89 -1.47 6.10
CA SER A 7 -21.95 -2.51 5.67
C SER A 7 -20.54 -2.23 6.21
N SER A 8 -20.12 -3.03 7.20
CA SER A 8 -18.78 -2.94 7.80
C SER A 8 -17.66 -3.10 6.78
N LEU A 9 -17.83 -4.00 5.79
CA LEU A 9 -16.87 -4.18 4.72
C LEU A 9 -16.75 -2.92 3.84
N LEU A 10 -17.87 -2.27 3.54
CA LEU A 10 -17.87 -1.05 2.74
C LEU A 10 -17.19 0.11 3.48
N VAL A 11 -17.41 0.23 4.79
CA VAL A 11 -16.71 1.20 5.65
C VAL A 11 -15.20 0.99 5.56
N ALA A 12 -14.73 -0.24 5.80
CA ALA A 12 -13.31 -0.58 5.74
C ALA A 12 -12.72 -0.27 4.36
N MET A 13 -13.40 -0.67 3.30
CA MET A 13 -12.97 -0.44 1.91
C MET A 13 -12.90 1.04 1.55
N ALA A 14 -13.89 1.83 1.97
CA ALA A 14 -13.91 3.26 1.74
C ALA A 14 -12.74 3.95 2.45
N VAL A 15 -12.54 3.67 3.75
CA VAL A 15 -11.42 4.21 4.53
C VAL A 15 -10.09 3.81 3.92
N TYR A 16 -9.93 2.54 3.53
CA TYR A 16 -8.71 2.04 2.91
C TYR A 16 -8.38 2.76 1.59
N THR A 17 -9.41 3.03 0.78
CA THR A 17 -9.28 3.71 -0.51
C THR A 17 -8.92 5.19 -0.32
N TYR A 18 -9.69 5.92 0.48
CA TYR A 18 -9.49 7.36 0.67
C TYR A 18 -8.20 7.68 1.43
N LEU A 19 -7.80 6.86 2.42
CA LEU A 19 -6.50 7.02 3.09
C LEU A 19 -5.32 6.95 2.11
N ARG A 20 -5.43 6.10 1.08
CA ARG A 20 -4.41 6.04 0.03
C ARG A 20 -4.46 7.28 -0.85
N LEU A 21 -5.64 7.74 -1.27
CA LEU A 21 -5.80 8.87 -2.19
C LEU A 21 -5.39 10.22 -1.58
N ILE A 22 -5.61 10.43 -0.28
CA ILE A 22 -5.27 11.67 0.44
C ILE A 22 -3.81 12.09 0.21
N VAL A 23 -2.90 11.13 0.08
CA VAL A 23 -1.47 11.38 -0.13
C VAL A 23 -1.19 12.04 -1.50
N ASP A 24 -2.03 11.78 -2.51
CA ASP A 24 -1.85 12.29 -3.87
C ASP A 24 -2.57 13.64 -4.11
N HIS A 25 -3.49 14.03 -3.22
CA HIS A 25 -4.30 15.24 -3.37
C HIS A 25 -3.60 16.49 -2.81
N HIS A 26 -2.55 16.94 -3.52
CA HIS A 26 -1.81 18.15 -3.19
C HIS A 26 -1.51 19.03 -4.42
N GLY A 27 -1.16 20.30 -4.20
CA GLY A 27 -0.62 21.21 -5.23
C GLY A 27 -1.61 22.16 -5.90
N THR A 28 -2.92 21.95 -5.79
CA THR A 28 -3.95 22.87 -6.33
C THR A 28 -5.02 23.15 -5.27
N ALA A 29 -5.58 24.37 -5.25
CA ALA A 29 -6.61 24.75 -4.26
C ALA A 29 -7.85 23.83 -4.29
N ALA A 30 -8.29 23.42 -5.48
CA ALA A 30 -9.39 22.44 -5.62
C ALA A 30 -9.06 21.08 -5.01
N LEU A 31 -7.81 20.60 -5.18
CA LEU A 31 -7.33 19.35 -4.58
C LEU A 31 -7.17 19.45 -3.07
N GLN A 32 -6.77 20.62 -2.55
CA GLN A 32 -6.71 20.86 -1.11
C GLN A 32 -8.10 20.82 -0.47
N ALA A 33 -9.11 21.42 -1.12
CA ALA A 33 -10.50 21.36 -0.66
C ALA A 33 -11.05 19.92 -0.71
N LEU A 34 -10.70 19.15 -1.74
CA LEU A 34 -11.06 17.72 -1.83
C LEU A 34 -10.40 16.91 -0.71
N ARG A 35 -9.10 17.09 -0.52
CA ARG A 35 -8.33 16.42 0.54
C ARG A 35 -8.95 16.66 1.91
N GLN A 36 -9.37 17.88 2.22
CA GLN A 36 -9.99 18.18 3.51
C GLN A 36 -11.28 17.38 3.73
N LYS A 37 -12.13 17.26 2.70
CA LYS A 37 -13.36 16.45 2.76
C LYS A 37 -13.05 14.97 2.96
N GLU A 38 -12.01 14.46 2.33
CA GLU A 38 -11.58 13.06 2.48
C GLU A 38 -10.99 12.79 3.87
N VAL A 39 -10.21 13.72 4.40
CA VAL A 39 -9.67 13.66 5.77
C VAL A 39 -10.81 13.61 6.77
N GLU A 40 -11.75 14.55 6.69
CA GLU A 40 -12.91 14.60 7.59
C GLU A 40 -13.74 13.31 7.50
N PHE A 41 -13.99 12.82 6.28
CA PHE A 41 -14.70 11.56 6.07
C PHE A 41 -13.98 10.35 6.70
N CYS A 42 -12.68 10.21 6.47
CA CYS A 42 -11.90 9.10 7.02
C CYS A 42 -11.82 9.16 8.54
N ILE A 43 -11.53 10.34 9.12
CA ILE A 43 -11.46 10.52 10.57
C ILE A 43 -12.79 10.21 11.23
N SER A 44 -13.90 10.65 10.63
CA SER A 44 -15.23 10.39 11.14
C SER A 44 -15.55 8.89 11.18
N LEU A 45 -15.22 8.14 10.12
CA LEU A 45 -15.40 6.68 10.09
C LEU A 45 -14.45 5.96 11.05
N LEU A 46 -13.19 6.38 11.14
CA LEU A 46 -12.20 5.78 12.04
C LEU A 46 -12.58 5.97 13.51
N ARG A 47 -13.18 7.11 13.87
CA ARG A 47 -13.61 7.38 15.26
C ARG A 47 -14.94 6.69 15.61
N GLU A 48 -15.91 6.67 14.69
CA GLU A 48 -17.23 6.10 14.98
C GLU A 48 -17.29 4.58 14.81
N ARG A 49 -16.50 4.04 13.87
CA ARG A 49 -16.54 2.63 13.46
C ARG A 49 -15.12 2.04 13.40
N PHE A 50 -14.33 2.26 14.46
CA PHE A 50 -12.94 1.80 14.50
C PHE A 50 -12.81 0.29 14.29
N MET A 51 -13.69 -0.51 14.91
CA MET A 51 -13.64 -1.99 14.78
C MET A 51 -13.96 -2.46 13.36
N ASP A 52 -14.80 -1.73 12.62
CA ASP A 52 -15.03 -2.02 11.20
C ASP A 52 -13.76 -1.72 10.41
N CYS A 53 -13.03 -0.65 10.74
CA CYS A 53 -11.75 -0.33 10.09
C CYS A 53 -10.62 -1.29 10.51
N PHE A 54 -10.66 -1.81 11.73
CA PHE A 54 -9.69 -2.75 12.28
C PHE A 54 -9.56 -4.03 11.44
N MET A 55 -10.63 -4.44 10.74
CA MET A 55 -10.63 -5.62 9.86
C MET A 55 -9.64 -5.51 8.68
N ILE A 56 -9.18 -4.31 8.36
CA ILE A 56 -8.11 -4.09 7.38
C ILE A 56 -6.81 -4.76 7.86
N GLY A 57 -6.52 -4.74 9.17
CA GLY A 57 -5.30 -5.27 9.75
C GLY A 57 -4.09 -4.34 9.63
N ARG A 58 -2.89 -4.92 9.65
CA ARG A 58 -1.60 -4.21 9.76
C ARG A 58 -1.37 -3.13 8.70
N ASP A 59 -1.90 -3.29 7.48
CA ASP A 59 -1.70 -2.32 6.40
C ASP A 59 -2.41 -0.99 6.68
N LEU A 60 -3.43 -0.98 7.55
CA LEU A 60 -4.05 0.26 8.03
C LEU A 60 -3.02 1.15 8.73
N VAL A 61 -2.12 0.56 9.52
CA VAL A 61 -1.05 1.31 10.21
C VAL A 61 -0.15 1.99 9.19
N ARG A 62 0.24 1.28 8.12
CA ARG A 62 1.07 1.85 7.05
C ARG A 62 0.36 3.01 6.35
N LEU A 63 -0.94 2.89 6.08
CA LEU A 63 -1.72 3.97 5.50
C LEU A 63 -1.79 5.20 6.42
N LEU A 64 -2.07 4.99 7.71
CA LEU A 64 -2.10 6.04 8.72
C LEU A 64 -0.74 6.73 8.92
N GLN A 65 0.37 5.99 8.79
CA GLN A 65 1.73 6.56 8.85
C GLN A 65 1.99 7.53 7.70
N ASN A 66 1.51 7.22 6.49
CA ASN A 66 1.71 8.10 5.32
C ASN A 66 0.99 9.45 5.46
N VAL A 67 -0.13 9.48 6.20
CA VAL A 67 -0.94 10.68 6.42
C VAL A 67 -0.71 11.33 7.80
N ALA A 68 0.23 10.82 8.60
CA ALA A 68 0.42 11.22 10.00
C ALA A 68 0.77 12.71 10.21
N ARG A 69 1.28 13.41 9.17
CA ARG A 69 1.61 14.84 9.23
C ARG A 69 0.40 15.77 9.14
N ILE A 70 -0.79 15.22 8.86
CA ILE A 70 -2.05 15.97 8.83
C ILE A 70 -2.56 16.11 10.27
N PRO A 71 -2.97 17.30 10.73
CA PRO A 71 -3.26 17.55 12.15
C PRO A 71 -4.38 16.64 12.70
N GLU A 72 -5.41 16.34 11.92
CA GLU A 72 -6.50 15.45 12.32
C GLU A 72 -6.03 14.00 12.52
N PHE A 73 -5.11 13.54 11.65
CA PHE A 73 -4.50 12.21 11.77
C PHE A 73 -3.44 12.17 12.89
N GLU A 74 -2.74 13.26 13.16
CA GLU A 74 -1.84 13.37 14.31
C GLU A 74 -2.62 13.19 15.62
N GLN A 75 -3.79 13.84 15.73
CA GLN A 75 -4.66 13.65 16.89
C GLN A 75 -5.17 12.21 16.98
N LEU A 76 -5.56 11.61 15.86
CA LEU A 76 -5.95 10.19 15.83
C LEU A 76 -4.79 9.28 16.30
N TRP A 77 -3.55 9.56 15.89
CA TRP A 77 -2.36 8.82 16.34
C TRP A 77 -2.13 8.94 17.85
N LYS A 78 -2.32 10.14 18.42
CA LYS A 78 -2.26 10.34 19.87
C LYS A 78 -3.32 9.47 20.59
N ASP A 79 -4.53 9.40 20.05
CA ASP A 79 -5.58 8.54 20.60
C ASP A 79 -5.21 7.06 20.47
N ILE A 80 -4.69 6.60 19.32
CA ILE A 80 -4.26 5.21 19.12
C ILE A 80 -3.16 4.79 20.10
N LEU A 81 -2.20 5.67 20.39
CA LEU A 81 -1.01 5.35 21.19
C LEU A 81 -1.24 5.53 22.70
N HIS A 82 -1.96 6.59 23.09
CA HIS A 82 -2.11 6.95 24.51
C HIS A 82 -3.47 6.58 25.07
N ASN A 83 -4.54 6.62 24.28
CA ASN A 83 -5.92 6.42 24.72
C ASN A 83 -6.73 5.50 23.77
N PRO A 84 -6.27 4.26 23.49
CA PRO A 84 -6.87 3.40 22.46
C PRO A 84 -8.35 3.05 22.74
N GLN A 85 -8.73 3.05 24.02
CA GLN A 85 -10.08 2.78 24.49
C GLN A 85 -11.11 3.84 24.05
N VAL A 86 -10.67 5.05 23.69
CA VAL A 86 -11.54 6.12 23.13
C VAL A 86 -12.06 5.73 21.74
N LEU A 87 -11.31 4.93 20.99
CA LEU A 87 -11.69 4.47 19.65
C LEU A 87 -12.58 3.22 19.72
N SER A 88 -12.28 2.32 20.64
CA SER A 88 -13.12 1.17 20.95
C SER A 88 -12.70 0.55 22.28
N SER A 89 -13.66 0.09 23.08
CA SER A 89 -13.37 -0.68 24.29
C SER A 89 -12.63 -1.99 24.03
N GLN A 90 -12.75 -2.54 22.81
CA GLN A 90 -12.09 -3.78 22.40
C GLN A 90 -10.65 -3.56 21.91
N PHE A 91 -10.23 -2.31 21.73
CA PHE A 91 -8.93 -1.97 21.17
C PHE A 91 -7.91 -1.74 22.29
N THR A 92 -6.98 -2.68 22.43
CA THR A 92 -5.97 -2.67 23.50
C THR A 92 -4.71 -1.89 23.13
N GLY A 93 -4.48 -1.63 21.84
CA GLY A 93 -3.36 -0.83 21.36
C GLY A 93 -2.88 -1.23 19.96
N VAL A 94 -1.94 -0.44 19.42
CA VAL A 94 -1.44 -0.59 18.04
C VAL A 94 -0.86 -1.97 17.74
N LEU A 95 -0.29 -2.66 18.73
CA LEU A 95 0.28 -4.01 18.56
C LEU A 95 -0.79 -5.01 18.10
N GLN A 96 -2.01 -4.91 18.60
CA GLN A 96 -3.13 -5.77 18.21
C GLN A 96 -3.45 -5.61 16.71
N LEU A 97 -3.33 -4.39 16.19
CA LEU A 97 -3.54 -4.10 14.77
C LEU A 97 -2.37 -4.59 13.90
N LEU A 98 -1.13 -4.44 14.38
CA LEU A 98 0.09 -4.89 13.69
C LEU A 98 0.19 -6.42 13.58
N GLN A 99 -0.27 -7.13 14.61
CA GLN A 99 -0.34 -8.60 14.59
C GLN A 99 -1.47 -9.13 13.70
N SER A 100 -2.49 -8.32 13.39
CA SER A 100 -3.59 -8.69 12.50
C SER A 100 -3.15 -8.63 11.04
N ARG A 101 -3.21 -9.76 10.32
CA ARG A 101 -2.83 -9.81 8.91
C ARG A 101 -3.85 -9.10 8.03
N THR A 102 -3.36 -8.34 7.04
CA THR A 102 -4.20 -7.70 6.04
C THR A 102 -4.80 -8.70 5.06
N SER A 103 -6.12 -8.65 4.87
CA SER A 103 -6.78 -9.47 3.86
C SER A 103 -6.37 -9.08 2.43
N ARG A 104 -6.16 -10.10 1.58
CA ARG A 104 -5.83 -9.92 0.15
C ARG A 104 -6.86 -9.08 -0.61
N LYS A 105 -8.12 -9.07 -0.15
CA LYS A 105 -9.19 -8.25 -0.75
C LYS A 105 -8.83 -6.76 -0.74
N PHE A 106 -8.29 -6.25 0.37
CA PHE A 106 -7.89 -4.85 0.47
C PHE A 106 -6.71 -4.55 -0.45
N LEU A 107 -5.71 -5.43 -0.49
CA LEU A 107 -4.53 -5.27 -1.34
C LEU A 107 -4.91 -5.22 -2.83
N ALA A 108 -5.77 -6.14 -3.27
CA ALA A 108 -6.25 -6.20 -4.66
C ALA A 108 -7.00 -4.93 -5.05
N CYS A 109 -7.80 -4.36 -4.15
CA CYS A 109 -8.58 -3.15 -4.44
C CYS A 109 -7.76 -1.87 -4.64
N ARG A 110 -6.43 -1.93 -4.44
CA ARG A 110 -5.52 -0.83 -4.81
C ARG A 110 -5.07 -0.87 -6.26
N LEU A 111 -5.30 -2.00 -6.94
CA LEU A 111 -4.97 -2.18 -8.33
C LEU A 111 -6.23 -1.97 -9.15
N THR A 112 -6.13 -1.20 -10.23
CA THR A 112 -7.18 -1.23 -11.24
C THR A 112 -7.15 -2.61 -11.93
N PRO A 113 -8.29 -3.10 -12.45
CA PRO A 113 -8.34 -4.38 -13.15
C PRO A 113 -7.31 -4.49 -14.29
N ASP A 114 -7.02 -3.37 -14.96
CA ASP A 114 -5.99 -3.27 -15.99
C ASP A 114 -4.57 -3.46 -15.42
N MET A 115 -4.25 -2.81 -14.29
CA MET A 115 -2.97 -2.99 -13.59
C MET A 115 -2.79 -4.44 -13.09
N GLU A 116 -3.85 -5.03 -12.54
CA GLU A 116 -3.83 -6.43 -12.08
C GLU A 116 -3.58 -7.38 -13.25
N THR A 117 -4.30 -7.21 -14.36
CA THR A 117 -4.13 -8.03 -15.58
C THR A 117 -2.71 -7.91 -16.13
N LYS A 118 -2.15 -6.70 -16.17
CA LYS A 118 -0.78 -6.44 -16.62
C LYS A 118 0.26 -7.08 -15.68
N LEU A 119 0.10 -6.94 -14.37
CA LEU A 119 0.98 -7.57 -13.38
C LEU A 119 0.94 -9.10 -13.44
N LEU A 120 -0.26 -9.67 -13.55
CA LEU A 120 -0.43 -11.12 -13.72
C LEU A 120 0.20 -11.61 -15.01
N PHE A 121 0.06 -10.86 -16.11
CA PHE A 121 0.70 -11.19 -17.38
C PHE A 121 2.23 -11.16 -17.27
N MET A 122 2.80 -10.12 -16.66
CA MET A 122 4.25 -10.00 -16.46
C MET A 122 4.81 -11.12 -15.59
N THR A 123 4.12 -11.46 -14.49
CA THR A 123 4.58 -12.48 -13.54
C THR A 123 4.40 -13.91 -14.05
N SER A 124 3.43 -14.16 -14.93
CA SER A 124 3.12 -15.52 -15.44
C SER A 124 3.68 -15.82 -16.83
N ARG A 125 3.85 -14.82 -17.71
CA ARG A 125 4.18 -15.04 -19.14
C ARG A 125 5.46 -14.38 -19.62
N VAL A 126 6.06 -13.48 -18.83
CA VAL A 126 7.28 -12.77 -19.21
C VAL A 126 8.48 -13.32 -18.44
N THR A 127 9.28 -14.15 -19.11
CA THR A 127 10.67 -14.40 -18.67
C THR A 127 11.50 -13.14 -18.97
N LEU A 128 12.25 -12.64 -17.97
CA LEU A 128 13.03 -11.39 -18.02
C LEU A 128 13.95 -11.25 -19.26
N HIS A 129 14.32 -12.36 -19.90
CA HIS A 129 15.10 -12.38 -21.14
C HIS A 129 14.34 -11.99 -22.42
N ARG A 130 13.02 -11.75 -22.36
CA ARG A 130 12.16 -11.49 -23.54
C ARG A 130 11.29 -10.24 -23.39
N ILE A 131 11.70 -9.24 -22.63
CA ILE A 131 11.08 -7.92 -22.75
C ILE A 131 11.65 -7.29 -24.03
N PRO A 132 10.87 -7.15 -25.12
CA PRO A 132 11.34 -6.43 -26.29
C PRO A 132 11.56 -4.95 -25.90
N PRO A 133 12.57 -4.27 -26.44
CA PRO A 133 12.79 -2.83 -26.17
C PRO A 133 11.60 -1.95 -26.59
N GLU A 134 10.65 -2.51 -27.35
CA GLU A 134 9.42 -1.86 -27.83
C GLU A 134 8.22 -2.01 -26.88
N PHE A 135 8.36 -2.68 -25.73
CA PHE A 135 7.24 -2.81 -24.80
C PHE A 135 6.83 -1.42 -24.28
N PRO A 136 5.57 -0.97 -24.43
CA PRO A 136 5.20 0.40 -24.12
C PRO A 136 5.09 0.61 -22.61
N THR A 137 6.22 0.89 -21.96
CA THR A 137 6.28 1.37 -20.57
C THR A 137 5.52 2.69 -20.39
N GLU A 138 5.33 3.46 -21.46
CA GLU A 138 4.60 4.74 -21.45
C GLU A 138 3.12 4.61 -21.09
N SER A 139 2.47 3.49 -21.43
CA SER A 139 1.02 3.32 -21.18
C SER A 139 0.67 3.06 -19.70
N LEU A 140 1.65 2.64 -18.89
CA LEU A 140 1.53 2.50 -17.43
C LEU A 140 2.01 3.75 -16.68
N LEU A 141 2.82 4.59 -17.33
CA LEU A 141 3.59 5.68 -16.70
C LEU A 141 3.18 7.09 -17.15
N ASN A 142 2.30 7.25 -18.15
CA ASN A 142 1.84 8.56 -18.64
C ASN A 142 0.82 9.23 -17.70
N SER A 143 1.30 9.68 -16.55
CA SER A 143 0.87 10.94 -15.94
C SER A 143 2.02 11.95 -16.14
N PRO A 144 1.79 13.26 -16.41
CA PRO A 144 2.74 14.15 -17.09
C PRO A 144 4.00 14.58 -16.30
N ARG A 145 4.46 13.81 -15.29
CA ARG A 145 5.48 14.23 -14.32
C ARG A 145 6.77 13.39 -14.35
N ILE A 146 7.20 12.91 -15.52
CA ILE A 146 8.45 12.13 -15.63
C ILE A 146 9.34 12.75 -16.72
N PRO A 147 10.47 13.40 -16.38
CA PRO A 147 11.51 13.67 -17.36
C PRO A 147 12.41 12.43 -17.55
N PRO A 148 12.99 12.24 -18.75
CA PRO A 148 13.71 11.01 -19.08
C PRO A 148 15.21 11.10 -18.79
N LYS A 149 15.80 9.94 -18.48
CA LYS A 149 17.15 9.44 -18.88
C LYS A 149 17.98 8.89 -17.73
N PHE A 150 18.29 7.59 -17.81
CA PHE A 150 19.63 7.07 -17.57
C PHE A 150 20.03 6.19 -18.77
N PRO A 151 21.31 6.18 -19.20
CA PRO A 151 21.75 5.47 -20.38
C PRO A 151 21.80 3.95 -20.14
N PRO A 152 21.64 3.12 -21.20
CA PRO A 152 21.66 1.67 -21.10
C PRO A 152 23.10 1.19 -20.93
N GLY A 153 23.49 0.72 -19.74
CA GLY A 153 24.86 0.18 -19.59
C GLY A 153 25.33 -0.25 -18.21
N SER A 154 24.53 -0.14 -17.14
CA SER A 154 25.02 -0.44 -15.78
C SER A 154 24.02 -1.26 -14.97
N LEU A 155 23.90 -2.55 -15.32
CA LEU A 155 23.42 -3.57 -14.39
C LEU A 155 24.57 -4.57 -14.15
N PRO A 156 24.97 -4.84 -12.89
CA PRO A 156 26.00 -5.83 -12.59
C PRO A 156 25.49 -7.24 -12.90
N ASN A 157 26.42 -8.08 -13.34
CA ASN A 157 26.25 -9.45 -13.78
C ASN A 157 25.42 -10.33 -12.81
N SER A 158 24.56 -11.16 -13.40
CA SER A 158 23.74 -12.22 -12.78
C SER A 158 24.55 -13.35 -12.12
N PRO A 159 24.04 -14.01 -11.06
CA PRO A 159 24.36 -15.41 -10.78
C PRO A 159 23.35 -16.37 -11.40
N GLN A 160 23.85 -17.55 -11.73
CA GLN A 160 23.21 -18.63 -12.49
C GLN A 160 22.04 -19.33 -11.77
N ARG A 161 21.29 -20.00 -12.63
CA ARG A 161 20.07 -20.81 -12.48
C ARG A 161 20.24 -21.98 -11.49
N ASP A 162 19.43 -22.02 -10.44
CA ASP A 162 19.16 -23.25 -9.65
C ASP A 162 17.84 -23.91 -10.09
N PRO A 163 17.73 -25.26 -10.14
CA PRO A 163 16.54 -25.98 -10.60
C PRO A 163 15.47 -26.21 -9.50
N GLY A 164 15.60 -25.57 -8.35
CA GLY A 164 14.68 -25.73 -7.22
C GLY A 164 13.61 -24.64 -7.16
N GLY A 165 12.57 -24.73 -7.98
CA GLY A 165 11.16 -24.35 -7.74
C GLY A 165 10.73 -23.06 -7.02
N ILE A 166 11.62 -22.17 -6.58
CA ILE A 166 11.31 -20.89 -5.97
C ILE A 166 11.63 -19.83 -7.01
N SER A 167 10.60 -19.14 -7.48
CA SER A 167 10.68 -18.20 -8.59
C SER A 167 11.60 -17.01 -8.26
N VAL A 168 12.88 -17.12 -8.64
CA VAL A 168 13.84 -16.00 -8.74
C VAL A 168 13.29 -14.85 -9.63
N LEU A 169 12.22 -15.12 -10.39
CA LEU A 169 11.40 -14.14 -11.10
C LEU A 169 10.66 -13.15 -10.17
N SER A 170 10.35 -13.50 -8.92
CA SER A 170 9.61 -12.64 -7.98
C SER A 170 10.44 -11.42 -7.57
N TRP A 171 11.68 -11.63 -7.13
CA TRP A 171 12.55 -10.56 -6.64
C TRP A 171 13.06 -9.64 -7.76
N ASN A 172 13.38 -10.19 -8.93
CA ASN A 172 13.83 -9.40 -10.08
C ASN A 172 12.73 -8.51 -10.66
N ASN A 173 11.47 -8.96 -10.67
CA ASN A 173 10.33 -8.14 -11.11
C ASN A 173 10.00 -7.02 -10.11
N LEU A 174 10.16 -7.29 -8.81
CA LEU A 174 10.04 -6.29 -7.75
C LEU A 174 11.08 -5.17 -7.88
N GLY A 175 12.34 -5.52 -8.19
CA GLY A 175 13.40 -4.53 -8.43
C GLY A 175 13.13 -3.60 -9.62
N PHE A 176 12.52 -4.11 -10.70
CA PHE A 176 12.14 -3.32 -11.87
C PHE A 176 10.97 -2.36 -11.58
N PHE A 177 9.97 -2.79 -10.79
CA PHE A 177 8.86 -1.93 -10.38
C PHE A 177 9.25 -0.93 -9.27
N CYS A 178 10.29 -1.24 -8.48
CA CYS A 178 10.78 -0.42 -7.37
C CYS A 178 11.98 0.46 -7.76
N LEU A 179 11.99 1.06 -8.95
CA LEU A 179 12.93 2.16 -9.26
C LEU A 179 12.35 3.47 -8.70
N PRO A 180 12.73 3.90 -7.49
CA PRO A 180 12.02 4.96 -6.79
C PRO A 180 12.47 6.31 -7.35
N GLN A 181 11.52 7.14 -7.78
CA GLN A 181 11.81 8.47 -8.31
C GLN A 181 12.29 9.48 -7.24
N SER A 182 12.15 9.16 -5.95
CA SER A 182 12.63 9.98 -4.83
C SER A 182 13.04 9.12 -3.64
N ASN A 183 13.91 9.66 -2.78
CA ASN A 183 14.35 8.99 -1.55
C ASN A 183 13.17 8.65 -0.61
N VAL A 184 12.12 9.47 -0.61
CA VAL A 184 10.90 9.22 0.19
C VAL A 184 10.13 8.02 -0.36
N ALA A 185 9.95 7.94 -1.68
CA ALA A 185 9.31 6.79 -2.32
C ALA A 185 10.13 5.50 -2.11
N ALA A 186 11.47 5.60 -2.16
CA ALA A 186 12.37 4.48 -1.89
C ALA A 186 12.20 3.93 -0.47
N SER A 187 12.21 4.81 0.53
CA SER A 187 12.04 4.42 1.93
C SER A 187 10.67 3.79 2.20
N ASN A 188 9.61 4.35 1.62
CA ASN A 188 8.26 3.79 1.75
C ASN A 188 8.12 2.42 1.07
N ALA A 189 8.76 2.23 -0.09
CA ALA A 189 8.80 0.93 -0.77
C ALA A 189 9.55 -0.11 0.07
N LYS A 190 10.74 0.24 0.59
CA LYS A 190 11.50 -0.64 1.50
C LYS A 190 10.67 -1.01 2.74
N LEU A 191 10.03 -0.03 3.37
CA LEU A 191 9.16 -0.26 4.52
C LEU A 191 8.01 -1.22 4.16
N ALA A 192 7.39 -1.07 2.99
CA ALA A 192 6.31 -1.93 2.55
C ALA A 192 6.75 -3.38 2.33
N LEU A 193 7.98 -3.61 1.84
CA LEU A 193 8.54 -4.96 1.66
C LEU A 193 8.81 -5.65 2.99
N PHE A 194 9.39 -4.92 3.95
CA PHE A 194 9.72 -5.49 5.25
C PHE A 194 8.55 -5.42 6.26
N TYR A 195 7.39 -4.90 5.88
CA TYR A 195 6.28 -4.71 6.82
C TYR A 195 5.75 -6.06 7.35
N ASP A 196 5.71 -7.07 6.48
CA ASP A 196 5.31 -8.43 6.87
C ASP A 196 6.38 -9.17 7.66
N TRP A 197 7.66 -8.81 7.49
CA TRP A 197 8.76 -9.29 8.33
C TRP A 197 8.66 -8.81 9.78
N LEU A 198 8.31 -7.53 10.00
CA LEU A 198 8.35 -6.90 11.32
C LEU A 198 7.46 -7.58 12.38
N PHE A 199 6.35 -8.19 11.94
CA PHE A 199 5.39 -8.87 12.83
C PHE A 199 5.09 -10.31 12.38
N PHE A 200 6.08 -10.95 11.74
CA PHE A 200 5.92 -12.30 11.25
C PHE A 200 5.60 -13.28 12.39
N ASN A 201 4.51 -14.02 12.22
CA ASN A 201 4.19 -15.15 13.08
C ASN A 201 4.13 -16.44 12.24
N PRO A 202 4.99 -17.44 12.50
CA PRO A 202 5.05 -18.68 11.72
C PRO A 202 3.75 -19.49 11.74
N GLU A 203 2.86 -19.26 12.70
CA GLU A 203 1.57 -19.96 12.79
C GLU A 203 0.46 -19.30 11.94
N LYS A 204 0.62 -18.02 11.57
CA LYS A 204 -0.44 -17.22 10.92
C LYS A 204 -0.04 -16.67 9.56
N ASP A 205 1.24 -16.40 9.36
CA ASP A 205 1.78 -15.76 8.16
C ASP A 205 2.46 -16.79 7.24
N SER A 206 2.31 -16.59 5.93
CA SER A 206 2.93 -17.46 4.93
C SER A 206 4.35 -17.02 4.67
N ILE A 207 5.27 -17.98 4.53
CA ILE A 207 6.66 -17.73 4.11
C ILE A 207 6.75 -17.02 2.74
N MET A 208 5.69 -17.12 1.92
CA MET A 208 5.60 -16.44 0.63
C MET A 208 5.41 -14.91 0.74
N ASN A 209 5.14 -14.37 1.94
CA ASN A 209 5.02 -12.93 2.18
C ASN A 209 6.36 -12.30 2.65
N ILE A 210 7.42 -13.09 2.78
CA ILE A 210 8.73 -12.75 3.36
C ILE A 210 9.82 -12.79 2.28
#